data_AF-A0A537J6Q6-F1
#
_entry.id   AF-A0A537J6Q6-F1
#
_cell.length_a   1.000
_cell.length_b   1.000
_cell.length_c   1.000
_cell.angle_alpha   90.00
_cell.angle_beta   90.00
_cell.angle_gamma   90.00
#
_symmetry.space_group_name_H-M   'P 1'
#
loop_
_entity.id
_entity.type
_entity.pdbx_description
1 polymer ?
#
loop_
_entity_poly.entity_id
_entity_poly.type
_entity_poly.pdbx_seq_one_letter_code
_entity_poly.pdbx_strand_id
1 'polypeptide(L)'
;MPKVIDVQHHFVPLELLARRGITPGERRNLIEGGIPKLTLHDKLYDMDGQLGDMDRAGIDLAVLSCNLGWDAPLEECRLINDSLTEIQRRYPGRFTGLAHAPVLEA
;
A
#
# COMPACT_ATOMS: atom_id res chain seq x y z
N MET A 1 28.06 -3.71 -0.87
CA MET A 1 27.45 -2.87 0.19
C MET A 1 26.33 -3.68 0.85
N PRO A 2 25.99 -3.44 2.13
CA PRO A 2 24.84 -4.09 2.76
C PRO A 2 23.54 -3.68 2.05
N LYS A 3 22.51 -4.55 2.11
CA LYS A 3 21.18 -4.22 1.58
C LYS A 3 20.47 -3.20 2.49
N VAL A 4 19.81 -2.22 1.90
CA VAL A 4 18.92 -1.26 2.55
C VAL A 4 17.48 -1.72 2.37
N ILE A 5 16.77 -1.94 3.48
CA ILE A 5 15.38 -2.40 3.48
C ILE A 5 14.51 -1.33 4.15
N ASP A 6 13.53 -0.82 3.43
CA ASP A 6 12.50 0.07 3.97
C ASP A 6 11.36 -0.78 4.54
N VAL A 7 11.04 -0.58 5.82
CA VAL A 7 10.01 -1.34 6.54
C VAL A 7 8.74 -0.54 6.83
N GLN A 8 8.63 0.66 6.29
CA GLN A 8 7.47 1.54 6.45
C GLN A 8 7.08 2.15 5.10
N HIS A 9 6.84 1.28 4.11
CA HIS A 9 6.48 1.69 2.77
C HIS A 9 5.00 1.37 2.52
N HIS A 10 4.23 2.37 2.08
CA HIS A 10 2.79 2.20 1.93
C HIS A 10 2.37 2.05 0.48
N PHE A 11 1.37 1.21 0.24
CA PHE A 11 0.64 1.14 -1.02
C PHE A 11 -0.86 1.08 -0.74
N VAL A 12 -1.68 1.32 -1.76
CA VAL A 12 -3.13 1.14 -1.72
C VAL A 12 -3.60 0.52 -3.04
N PRO A 13 -4.36 -0.59 -3.01
CA PRO A 13 -4.98 -1.15 -4.21
C PRO A 13 -5.91 -0.15 -4.90
N LEU A 14 -5.82 -0.03 -6.23
CA LEU A 14 -6.72 0.84 -7.01
C LEU A 14 -8.19 0.47 -6.84
N GLU A 15 -8.51 -0.82 -6.76
CA GLU A 15 -9.88 -1.29 -6.51
C GLU A 15 -10.41 -0.80 -5.15
N LEU A 16 -9.56 -0.78 -4.12
CA LEU A 16 -9.94 -0.30 -2.80
C LEU A 16 -10.24 1.21 -2.81
N LEU A 17 -9.48 1.99 -3.60
CA LEU A 17 -9.76 3.40 -3.83
C LEU A 17 -11.08 3.60 -4.58
N ALA A 18 -11.34 2.82 -5.63
CA ALA A 18 -12.57 2.88 -6.40
C ALA A 18 -13.81 2.58 -5.55
N ARG A 19 -13.75 1.57 -4.66
CA ARG A 19 -14.81 1.25 -3.69
C ARG A 19 -15.13 2.41 -2.75
N ARG A 20 -14.15 3.29 -2.51
CA ARG A 20 -14.29 4.49 -1.67
C ARG A 20 -14.62 5.75 -2.49
N GLY A 21 -14.97 5.60 -3.77
CA GLY A 21 -15.34 6.69 -4.66
C GLY A 21 -14.20 7.66 -4.96
N ILE A 22 -12.96 7.18 -4.90
CA ILE A 22 -11.76 7.98 -5.15
C ILE A 22 -11.29 7.77 -6.58
N THR A 23 -11.10 8.87 -7.31
CA THR A 23 -10.51 8.83 -8.65
C THR A 23 -8.98 8.90 -8.57
N PRO A 24 -8.24 8.09 -9.34
CA PRO A 24 -6.80 8.29 -9.51
C PRO A 24 -6.48 9.72 -9.98
N GLY A 25 -5.38 10.28 -9.49
CA GLY A 25 -4.96 11.66 -9.67
C GLY A 25 -5.41 12.63 -8.57
N GLU A 26 -6.34 12.24 -7.69
CA GLU A 26 -6.74 13.08 -6.56
C GLU A 26 -5.66 13.13 -5.46
N ARG A 27 -5.45 14.31 -4.87
CA ARG A 27 -4.65 14.49 -3.65
C ARG A 27 -5.51 15.09 -2.55
N ARG A 28 -5.82 14.30 -1.52
CA ARG A 28 -6.66 14.74 -0.39
C ARG A 28 -6.40 13.93 0.87
N ASN A 29 -6.72 14.49 2.04
CA ASN A 29 -6.76 13.71 3.27
C ASN A 29 -8.09 12.95 3.35
N LEU A 30 -8.03 11.63 3.52
CA LEU A 30 -9.19 10.84 3.90
C LEU A 30 -9.40 11.01 5.40
N ILE A 31 -10.55 11.55 5.77
CA ILE A 31 -10.95 11.78 7.15
C ILE A 31 -12.04 10.78 7.52
N GLU A 32 -11.87 10.06 8.61
CA GLU A 32 -12.85 9.12 9.15
C GLU A 32 -13.03 9.41 10.64
N GLY A 33 -14.27 9.59 11.08
CA GLY A 33 -14.55 9.95 12.48
C GLY A 33 -13.88 11.26 12.94
N GLY A 34 -13.54 12.16 12.01
CA GLY A 34 -12.80 13.40 12.29
C GLY A 34 -11.28 13.25 12.36
N ILE A 35 -10.73 12.05 12.13
CA ILE A 35 -9.30 11.75 12.20
C ILE A 35 -8.74 11.50 10.79
N PRO A 36 -7.59 12.08 10.41
CA PRO A 36 -6.91 11.73 9.16
C PRO A 36 -6.45 10.27 9.16
N LYS A 37 -7.00 9.47 8.25
CA LYS A 37 -6.62 8.06 8.03
C LYS A 37 -5.50 7.91 7.00
N LEU A 38 -5.52 8.71 5.95
CA LEU A 38 -4.59 8.61 4.83
C LEU A 38 -4.45 9.96 4.13
N THR A 39 -3.22 10.36 3.81
CA THR A 39 -2.99 11.38 2.78
C THR A 39 -2.96 10.69 1.42
N LEU A 40 -4.03 10.78 0.66
CA LEU A 40 -4.09 10.20 -0.69
C LEU A 40 -3.18 11.00 -1.62
N HIS A 41 -2.35 10.27 -2.38
CA HIS A 41 -1.60 10.78 -3.52
C HIS A 41 -1.28 9.61 -4.47
N ASP A 42 -0.88 9.94 -5.69
CA ASP A 42 -0.52 9.01 -6.76
C ASP A 42 0.53 7.96 -6.37
N LYS A 43 1.57 8.37 -5.63
CA LYS A 43 2.62 7.45 -5.17
C LYS A 43 2.13 6.32 -4.28
N LEU A 44 0.87 6.28 -3.84
CA LEU A 44 0.33 5.11 -3.11
C LEU A 44 -0.09 3.96 -4.04
N TYR A 45 -0.30 4.20 -5.33
CA TYR A 45 -0.70 3.17 -6.29
C TYR A 45 0.16 3.13 -7.56
N ASP A 46 1.03 4.13 -7.76
CA ASP A 46 2.06 4.13 -8.80
C ASP A 46 3.32 3.36 -8.35
N MET A 47 3.29 2.03 -8.52
CA MET A 47 4.40 1.16 -8.13
C MET A 47 5.67 1.36 -8.97
N ASP A 48 5.53 1.71 -10.25
CA ASP A 48 6.68 2.02 -11.12
C ASP A 48 7.36 3.31 -10.64
N GLY A 49 6.56 4.31 -10.24
CA GLY A 49 7.05 5.53 -9.62
C GLY A 49 7.73 5.29 -8.28
N GLN A 50 7.18 4.43 -7.41
CA GLN A 50 7.84 4.03 -6.16
C GLN A 50 9.19 3.37 -6.43
N LEU A 51 9.25 2.45 -7.40
CA LEU A 51 10.49 1.76 -7.77
C LEU A 51 11.59 2.75 -8.20
N GLY A 52 11.24 3.73 -9.04
CA GLY A 52 12.18 4.77 -9.46
C GLY A 52 12.66 5.66 -8.30
N ASP A 53 11.79 5.95 -7.33
CA ASP A 53 12.18 6.66 -6.11
C ASP A 53 13.10 5.81 -5.23
N MET A 54 12.84 4.52 -5.09
CA MET A 54 13.70 3.55 -4.38
C MET A 54 15.09 3.45 -5.01
N ASP A 55 15.18 3.33 -6.34
CA ASP A 55 16.45 3.24 -7.06
C ASP A 55 17.31 4.49 -6.83
N ARG A 56 16.69 5.68 -6.86
CA ARG A 56 17.36 6.96 -6.55
C ARG A 56 17.81 7.08 -5.10
N ALA A 57 17.03 6.51 -4.17
CA ALA A 57 17.33 6.55 -2.74
C ALA A 57 18.31 5.46 -2.28
N GLY A 58 18.62 4.48 -3.14
CA GLY A 58 19.44 3.33 -2.79
C GLY A 58 18.72 2.32 -1.90
N ILE A 59 17.40 2.17 -2.06
CA ILE A 59 16.57 1.18 -1.34
C ILE A 59 16.48 -0.09 -2.17
N ASP A 60 17.00 -1.19 -1.64
CA ASP A 60 17.03 -2.48 -2.33
C ASP A 60 15.66 -3.18 -2.31
N LEU A 61 14.97 -3.12 -1.17
CA LEU A 61 13.68 -3.77 -0.91
C LEU A 61 12.78 -2.89 -0.07
N ALA A 62 11.50 -2.79 -0.43
CA ALA A 62 10.47 -2.18 0.39
C ALA A 62 9.48 -3.23 0.92
N VAL A 63 9.18 -3.17 2.22
CA VAL A 63 8.15 -3.96 2.88
C VAL A 63 6.87 -3.14 2.89
N LEU A 64 5.91 -3.58 2.08
CA LEU A 64 4.65 -2.91 1.82
C LEU A 64 3.60 -3.21 2.89
N SER A 65 2.89 -2.17 3.33
CA SER A 65 1.64 -2.25 4.08
C SER A 65 0.58 -1.31 3.49
N CYS A 66 -0.68 -1.50 3.87
CA CYS A 66 -1.78 -0.65 3.42
C CYS A 66 -2.43 0.02 4.64
N ASN A 67 -2.29 1.34 4.77
CA ASN A 67 -2.86 2.09 5.90
C ASN A 67 -4.37 1.90 6.07
N LEU A 68 -5.06 1.62 4.97
CA LEU A 68 -6.49 1.39 4.96
C LEU A 68 -6.89 0.00 5.47
N GLY A 69 -5.92 -0.88 5.69
CA GLY A 69 -6.13 -2.25 6.17
C GLY A 69 -6.05 -2.42 7.69
N TRP A 70 -5.71 -1.38 8.45
CA TRP A 70 -5.48 -1.46 9.91
C TRP A 70 -6.68 -2.03 10.68
N ASP A 71 -7.89 -1.66 10.27
CA ASP A 71 -9.18 -2.05 10.85
C ASP A 71 -10.16 -2.54 9.76
N ALA A 72 -9.63 -3.04 8.65
CA ALA A 72 -10.43 -3.44 7.51
C ALA A 72 -11.14 -4.79 7.73
N PRO A 73 -12.33 -4.98 7.12
CA PRO A 73 -13.03 -6.25 7.14
C PRO A 73 -12.28 -7.34 6.35
N LEU A 74 -12.68 -8.61 6.51
CA LEU A 74 -12.03 -9.77 5.88
C LEU A 74 -11.95 -9.64 4.36
N GLU A 75 -12.99 -9.11 3.73
CA GLU A 75 -13.04 -8.91 2.29
C GLU A 75 -11.94 -7.95 1.80
N GLU A 76 -11.77 -6.82 2.48
CA GLU A 76 -10.73 -5.84 2.14
C GLU A 76 -9.33 -6.36 2.49
N CYS A 77 -9.19 -7.09 3.61
CA CYS A 77 -7.94 -7.76 3.96
C CYS A 77 -7.50 -8.73 2.85
N ARG A 78 -8.43 -9.53 2.29
CA ARG A 78 -8.15 -10.42 1.15
C ARG A 78 -7.71 -9.64 -0.07
N LEU A 79 -8.46 -8.60 -0.47
CA LEU A 79 -8.12 -7.74 -1.60
C LEU A 79 -6.70 -7.14 -1.47
N ILE A 80 -6.35 -6.65 -0.28
CA ILE A 80 -5.02 -6.09 0.00
C ILE A 80 -3.94 -7.16 -0.14
N ASN A 81 -4.16 -8.35 0.44
CA ASN A 81 -3.19 -9.45 0.40
C ASN A 81 -3.00 -10.04 -1.00
N ASP A 82 -4.07 -10.11 -1.79
CA ASP A 82 -4.01 -10.54 -3.20
C ASP A 82 -3.24 -9.52 -4.03
N SER A 83 -3.50 -8.22 -3.83
CA SER A 83 -2.75 -7.13 -4.48
C SER A 83 -1.26 -7.17 -4.11
N LEU A 84 -0.91 -7.43 -2.85
CA LEU A 84 0.48 -7.63 -2.42
C LEU A 84 1.14 -8.80 -3.16
N THR A 85 0.41 -9.88 -3.41
CA THR A 85 0.90 -11.05 -4.15
C THR A 85 1.16 -10.69 -5.62
N GLU A 86 0.26 -9.93 -6.25
CA GLU A 86 0.42 -9.44 -7.62
C GLU A 86 1.62 -8.50 -7.76
N ILE A 87 1.79 -7.56 -6.83
CA ILE A 87 2.94 -6.64 -6.81
C ILE A 87 4.25 -7.42 -6.69
N GLN A 88 4.33 -8.39 -5.76
CA GLN A 88 5.53 -9.22 -5.59
C GLN A 88 5.85 -10.04 -6.85
N ARG A 89 4.84 -10.50 -7.59
CA ARG A 89 5.04 -11.19 -8.89
C ARG A 89 5.54 -10.24 -9.97
N ARG A 90 5.02 -9.01 -10.04
CA ARG A 90 5.41 -8.01 -11.04
C ARG A 90 6.81 -7.45 -10.80
N TYR A 91 7.24 -7.35 -9.55
CA TYR A 91 8.50 -6.73 -9.13
C TYR A 91 9.31 -7.65 -8.21
N PRO A 92 9.78 -8.80 -8.71
CA PRO A 92 10.40 -9.84 -7.89
C PRO A 92 11.63 -9.31 -7.17
N GLY A 93 11.65 -9.46 -5.83
CA GLY A 93 12.77 -9.06 -4.97
C GLY A 93 12.89 -7.56 -4.70
N ARG A 94 11.95 -6.73 -5.20
CA ARG A 94 11.91 -5.28 -4.94
C ARG A 94 10.87 -4.90 -3.89
N PHE A 95 9.78 -5.65 -3.82
CA PHE A 95 8.76 -5.50 -2.79
C PHE A 95 8.49 -6.83 -2.08
N THR A 96 8.08 -6.73 -0.82
CA THR A 96 7.45 -7.82 -0.05
C THR A 96 6.28 -7.26 0.74
N GLY A 97 5.34 -8.08 1.21
CA GLY A 97 4.11 -7.61 1.85
C GLY A 97 3.96 -7.98 3.31
N LEU A 98 3.41 -7.08 4.12
CA LEU A 98 2.82 -7.40 5.43
C LEU A 98 1.34 -7.74 5.23
N ALA A 99 0.99 -8.97 5.58
CA ALA A 99 -0.38 -9.45 5.45
C ALA A 99 -1.30 -8.68 6.41
N HIS A 100 -2.49 -8.33 5.92
CA HIS A 100 -3.56 -7.73 6.70
C HIS A 100 -4.53 -8.80 7.17
N ALA A 101 -5.03 -8.62 8.38
CA ALA A 101 -5.97 -9.53 9.03
C ALA A 101 -7.15 -8.74 9.60
N PRO A 102 -8.38 -9.29 9.57
CA PRO A 102 -9.57 -8.61 10.05
C PRO A 102 -9.66 -8.70 11.58
N VAL A 103 -8.79 -7.97 12.28
CA VAL A 103 -8.63 -8.10 13.75
C VAL A 103 -9.84 -7.66 14.57
N LEU A 104 -10.83 -7.03 13.94
CA LEU A 104 -12.09 -6.62 14.56
C LEU A 104 -13.26 -7.55 14.24
N GLU A 105 -13.08 -8.51 13.32
CA GLU A 105 -14.07 -9.57 13.06
C GLU A 105 -13.81 -10.77 13.99
N ALA A 106 -14.89 -11.45 14.39
CA ALA A 106 -14.85 -12.60 15.31
C ALA A 106 -14.79 -13.93 14.57
#